data_AF-K8ZVH0-F1
#
_entry.id   AF-K8ZVH0-F1
#
_cell.length_a   1.000
_cell.length_b   1.000
_cell.length_c   1.000
_cell.angle_alpha   90.00
_cell.angle_beta   90.00
_cell.angle_gamma   90.00
#
_symmetry.space_group_name_H-M   'P 1'
#
loop_
_entity.id
_entity.type
_entity.pdbx_description
1 polymer ?
#
loop_
_entity_poly.entity_id
_entity_poly.type
_entity_poly.pdbx_seq_one_letter_code
_entity_poly.pdbx_strand_id
1 'polypeptide(L)'
;MSLMKSVVLVFASLAVNIAYSADINPSIQKYWSIAEQKKLDQDITWQRLMYANKNHKSDVTYSGYFISENGKNNLKEELKADISALFMPAQDNQSIRCKFPARSQWLMQKVGIQENELPQVKCSEFENWIGQIKPHKATLIYATDFMGNPSSMFGHTLLRLDPKDQQQLNLVSYAVNYAATVAGNDNWSYAWKGLTGQYPGEYSLMPYYRKVKEYGDFESRDLWEYELNLTPEETRFLVAHIWEMQHVSFPYYFVSDNCAYRLLGLVDLVKPESHLQEKFTHASIPMETIKSMQ
;
A
#
# COMPACT_ATOMS: atom_id res chain seq x y z
N MET A 1 -62.77 45.20 33.22
CA MET A 1 -62.02 43.92 33.19
C MET A 1 -62.02 43.40 31.77
N SER A 2 -60.96 43.66 31.00
CA SER A 2 -60.82 43.22 29.60
C SER A 2 -59.78 42.11 29.55
N LEU A 3 -60.16 40.93 29.04
CA LEU A 3 -59.30 39.78 28.84
C LEU A 3 -58.45 39.98 27.57
N MET A 4 -57.12 40.04 27.70
CA MET A 4 -56.19 39.85 26.58
C MET A 4 -55.88 38.35 26.44
N LYS A 5 -56.19 37.79 25.27
CA LYS A 5 -55.76 36.44 24.85
C LYS A 5 -54.43 36.58 24.09
N SER A 6 -53.36 36.00 24.61
CA SER A 6 -52.10 35.83 23.89
C SER A 6 -52.18 34.58 23.01
N VAL A 7 -51.99 34.75 21.70
CA VAL A 7 -51.82 33.66 20.74
C VAL A 7 -50.32 33.47 20.51
N VAL A 8 -49.79 32.31 20.89
CA VAL A 8 -48.41 31.90 20.61
C VAL A 8 -48.43 31.07 19.32
N LEU A 9 -47.80 31.59 18.27
CA LEU A 9 -47.56 30.89 17.01
C LEU A 9 -46.28 30.05 17.13
N VAL A 10 -46.42 28.73 17.15
CA VAL A 10 -45.31 27.78 17.08
C VAL A 10 -44.98 27.52 15.61
N PHE A 11 -43.83 28.01 15.14
CA PHE A 11 -43.28 27.63 13.84
C PHE A 11 -42.60 26.26 13.97
N ALA A 12 -43.26 25.21 13.48
CA ALA A 12 -42.64 23.91 13.30
C ALA A 12 -41.82 23.92 11.99
N SER A 13 -40.50 24.01 12.10
CA SER A 13 -39.59 23.81 10.98
C SER A 13 -39.52 22.33 10.63
N LEU A 14 -40.22 21.93 9.56
CA LEU A 14 -40.06 20.62 8.92
C LEU A 14 -38.67 20.56 8.28
N ALA A 15 -37.73 19.90 8.95
CA ALA A 15 -36.48 19.47 8.35
C ALA A 15 -36.80 18.33 7.37
N VAL A 16 -36.81 18.63 6.08
CA VAL A 16 -36.87 17.61 5.03
C VAL A 16 -35.51 16.93 4.97
N ASN A 17 -35.43 15.73 5.55
CA ASN A 17 -34.31 14.82 5.33
C ASN A 17 -34.42 14.32 3.88
N ILE A 18 -33.69 14.94 2.96
CA ILE A 18 -33.47 14.38 1.63
C ILE A 18 -32.44 13.26 1.80
N ALA A 19 -32.93 12.04 1.96
CA ALA A 19 -32.10 10.86 1.76
C ALA A 19 -31.74 10.78 0.27
N TYR A 20 -30.50 11.14 -0.07
CA TYR A 20 -29.92 10.81 -1.36
C TYR A 20 -29.72 9.28 -1.41
N SER A 21 -30.74 8.55 -1.85
CA SER A 21 -30.53 7.23 -2.43
C SER A 21 -29.85 7.48 -3.77
N ALA A 22 -28.52 7.35 -3.81
CA ALA A 22 -27.82 7.25 -5.09
C ALA A 22 -28.37 6.00 -5.80
N ASP A 23 -29.16 6.19 -6.85
CA ASP A 23 -29.60 5.09 -7.70
C ASP A 23 -28.35 4.41 -8.29
N ILE A 24 -27.95 3.31 -7.66
CA ILE A 24 -26.80 2.53 -8.11
C ILE A 24 -27.14 2.00 -9.48
N ASN A 25 -26.36 2.41 -10.50
CA ASN A 25 -26.52 1.95 -11.87
C ASN A 25 -26.62 0.40 -11.88
N PRO A 26 -27.66 -0.20 -12.47
CA PRO A 26 -27.84 -1.65 -12.53
C PRO A 26 -26.60 -2.41 -13.04
N SER A 27 -25.72 -1.75 -13.80
CA SER A 27 -24.43 -2.31 -14.24
C SER A 27 -23.44 -2.57 -13.10
N ILE A 28 -23.41 -1.73 -12.05
CA ILE A 28 -22.46 -1.84 -10.93
C ILE A 28 -22.86 -2.98 -9.99
N GLN A 29 -24.16 -3.17 -9.76
CA GLN A 29 -24.68 -4.22 -8.88
C GLN A 29 -24.21 -5.61 -9.31
N LYS A 30 -24.14 -5.87 -10.63
CA LYS A 30 -23.58 -7.10 -11.19
C LYS A 30 -22.16 -7.37 -10.67
N TYR A 31 -21.30 -6.36 -10.68
CA TYR A 31 -19.90 -6.50 -10.24
C TYR A 31 -19.77 -6.71 -8.73
N TRP A 32 -20.62 -6.07 -7.94
CA TRP A 32 -20.72 -6.36 -6.51
C TRP A 32 -21.15 -7.80 -6.25
N SER A 33 -22.17 -8.31 -6.95
CA SER A 33 -22.61 -9.69 -6.80
C SER A 33 -21.51 -10.69 -7.17
N ILE A 34 -20.75 -10.45 -8.24
CA ILE A 34 -19.58 -11.28 -8.59
C ILE A 34 -18.54 -11.25 -7.47
N ALA A 35 -18.23 -10.07 -6.94
CA ALA A 35 -17.27 -9.95 -5.85
C ALA A 35 -17.70 -10.70 -4.59
N GLU A 36 -18.98 -10.62 -4.23
CA GLU A 36 -19.55 -11.35 -3.08
C GLU A 36 -19.54 -12.86 -3.30
N GLN A 37 -19.94 -13.32 -4.50
CA GLN A 37 -19.95 -14.75 -4.82
C GLN A 37 -18.54 -15.34 -4.75
N LYS A 38 -17.53 -14.58 -5.20
CA LYS A 38 -16.11 -14.97 -5.13
C LYS A 38 -15.49 -14.72 -3.76
N LYS A 39 -16.21 -14.12 -2.81
CA LYS A 39 -15.72 -13.70 -1.49
C LYS A 39 -14.42 -12.90 -1.59
N LEU A 40 -14.37 -11.95 -2.52
CA LEU A 40 -13.16 -11.17 -2.78
C LEU A 40 -12.71 -10.35 -1.57
N ASP A 41 -13.62 -10.01 -0.66
CA ASP A 41 -13.29 -9.38 0.62
C ASP A 41 -12.41 -10.28 1.50
N GLN A 42 -12.41 -11.60 1.29
CA GLN A 42 -11.59 -12.60 1.99
C GLN A 42 -10.39 -13.09 1.16
N ASP A 43 -10.27 -12.66 -0.11
CA ASP A 43 -9.11 -13.00 -0.93
C ASP A 43 -7.86 -12.41 -0.28
N ILE A 44 -6.83 -13.24 -0.12
CA ILE A 44 -5.58 -12.85 0.53
C ILE A 44 -4.92 -11.64 -0.15
N THR A 45 -5.05 -11.50 -1.47
CA THR A 45 -4.53 -10.33 -2.19
C THR A 45 -5.25 -9.06 -1.74
N TRP A 46 -6.58 -9.10 -1.59
CA TRP A 46 -7.36 -7.97 -1.09
C TRP A 46 -7.02 -7.64 0.36
N GLN A 47 -6.89 -8.67 1.20
CA GLN A 47 -6.46 -8.51 2.60
C GLN A 47 -5.07 -7.86 2.68
N ARG A 48 -4.13 -8.22 1.79
CA ARG A 48 -2.78 -7.62 1.72
C ARG A 48 -2.82 -6.19 1.20
N LEU A 49 -3.57 -5.91 0.12
CA LEU A 49 -3.80 -4.54 -0.37
C LEU A 49 -4.37 -3.66 0.75
N MET A 50 -5.27 -4.20 1.57
CA MET A 50 -5.89 -3.46 2.67
C MET A 50 -5.04 -3.44 3.95
N TYR A 51 -3.87 -4.08 3.98
CA TYR A 51 -3.07 -4.28 5.20
C TYR A 51 -3.93 -4.76 6.38
N ALA A 52 -4.72 -5.79 6.12
CA ALA A 52 -5.68 -6.32 7.07
C ALA A 52 -4.99 -7.13 8.18
N ASN A 53 -5.39 -6.88 9.42
CA ASN A 53 -4.99 -7.67 10.58
C ASN A 53 -5.88 -8.89 10.78
N LYS A 54 -5.61 -9.68 11.82
CA LYS A 54 -6.35 -10.90 12.17
C LYS A 54 -7.85 -10.69 12.41
N ASN A 55 -8.28 -9.45 12.68
CA ASN A 55 -9.70 -9.10 12.86
C ASN A 55 -10.35 -8.61 11.55
N HIS A 56 -9.68 -8.77 10.40
CA HIS A 56 -10.12 -8.30 9.08
C HIS A 56 -10.38 -6.78 9.05
N LYS A 57 -9.59 -6.02 9.82
CA LYS A 57 -9.57 -4.56 9.80
C LYS A 57 -8.23 -4.09 9.28
N SER A 58 -8.21 -2.98 8.55
CA SER A 58 -6.98 -2.40 8.06
C SER A 58 -6.18 -1.75 9.19
N ASP A 59 -4.87 -2.02 9.21
CA ASP A 59 -3.92 -1.31 10.07
C ASP A 59 -3.57 0.09 9.55
N VAL A 60 -3.98 0.44 8.33
CA VAL A 60 -3.78 1.80 7.77
C VAL A 60 -4.61 2.81 8.58
N THR A 61 -3.96 3.88 9.01
CA THR A 61 -4.59 4.97 9.78
C THR A 61 -4.94 6.18 8.92
N TYR A 62 -4.25 6.37 7.79
CA TYR A 62 -4.53 7.46 6.86
C TYR A 62 -5.90 7.29 6.21
N SER A 63 -6.84 8.20 6.51
CA SER A 63 -8.22 8.12 6.01
C SER A 63 -8.30 8.23 4.49
N GLY A 64 -7.39 8.97 3.85
CA GLY A 64 -7.34 9.10 2.40
C GLY A 64 -6.92 7.82 1.66
N TYR A 65 -6.55 6.75 2.39
CA TYR A 65 -6.35 5.42 1.84
C TYR A 65 -7.66 4.69 1.52
N PHE A 66 -8.78 5.13 2.10
CA PHE A 66 -10.08 4.49 1.96
C PHE A 66 -11.04 5.33 1.13
N ILE A 67 -11.85 4.68 0.31
CA ILE A 67 -12.95 5.27 -0.46
C ILE A 67 -14.24 5.27 0.38
N SER A 68 -14.51 4.18 1.11
CA SER A 68 -15.61 4.13 2.09
C SER A 68 -15.20 4.81 3.39
N GLU A 69 -16.13 5.56 3.98
CA GLU A 69 -15.97 6.16 5.30
C GLU A 69 -15.68 5.12 6.39
N ASN A 70 -16.19 3.89 6.23
CA ASN A 70 -15.97 2.77 7.14
C ASN A 70 -15.01 1.72 6.58
N GLY A 71 -14.30 2.02 5.48
CA GLY A 71 -13.46 1.08 4.76
C GLY A 71 -12.37 0.44 5.63
N LYS A 72 -11.82 1.19 6.59
CA LYS A 72 -10.87 0.68 7.58
C LYS A 72 -11.39 -0.51 8.40
N ASN A 73 -12.67 -0.46 8.81
CA ASN A 73 -13.27 -1.48 9.67
C ASN A 73 -14.10 -2.52 8.89
N ASN A 74 -14.38 -2.25 7.61
CA ASN A 74 -15.23 -3.07 6.77
C ASN A 74 -14.66 -3.16 5.35
N LEU A 75 -13.75 -4.10 5.14
CA LEU A 75 -13.07 -4.27 3.85
C LEU A 75 -14.02 -4.68 2.72
N LYS A 76 -15.19 -5.25 3.04
CA LYS A 76 -16.22 -5.57 2.06
C LYS A 76 -16.91 -4.30 1.55
N GLU A 77 -17.15 -3.34 2.44
CA GLU A 77 -17.72 -2.05 2.08
C GLU A 77 -16.72 -1.24 1.25
N GLU A 78 -15.44 -1.26 1.64
CA GLU A 78 -14.35 -0.67 0.86
C GLU A 78 -14.28 -1.27 -0.54
N LEU A 79 -14.31 -2.60 -0.66
CA LEU A 79 -14.26 -3.29 -1.95
C LEU A 79 -15.40 -2.84 -2.88
N LYS A 80 -16.62 -2.69 -2.34
CA LYS A 80 -17.78 -2.22 -3.11
C LYS A 80 -17.63 -0.74 -3.50
N ALA A 81 -17.10 0.08 -2.61
CA ALA A 81 -16.83 1.49 -2.87
C ALA A 81 -15.79 1.64 -4.00
N ASP A 82 -14.71 0.85 -3.98
CA ASP A 82 -13.71 0.83 -5.05
C ASP A 82 -14.31 0.44 -6.40
N ILE A 83 -15.09 -0.66 -6.44
CA ILE A 83 -15.76 -1.09 -7.67
C ILE A 83 -16.65 0.04 -8.22
N SER A 84 -17.36 0.75 -7.36
CA SER A 84 -18.24 1.85 -7.77
C SER A 84 -17.44 3.04 -8.31
N ALA A 85 -16.34 3.37 -7.65
CA ALA A 85 -15.48 4.47 -8.02
C ALA A 85 -14.81 4.27 -9.39
N LEU A 86 -14.63 3.02 -9.85
CA LEU A 86 -14.14 2.74 -11.22
C LEU A 86 -15.03 3.34 -12.31
N PHE A 87 -16.33 3.46 -12.06
CA PHE A 87 -17.31 3.97 -13.01
C PHE A 87 -17.50 5.49 -12.93
N MET A 88 -16.84 6.16 -11.98
CA MET A 88 -16.96 7.61 -11.84
C MET A 88 -16.02 8.31 -12.84
N PRO A 89 -16.53 9.20 -13.71
CA PRO A 89 -15.67 10.05 -14.52
C PRO A 89 -14.88 10.99 -13.60
N ALA A 90 -13.64 11.25 -13.96
CA ALA A 90 -12.77 12.13 -13.19
C ALA A 90 -11.86 12.92 -14.11
N GLN A 91 -11.38 14.05 -13.61
CA GLN A 91 -10.30 14.79 -14.27
C GLN A 91 -8.98 14.01 -14.16
N ASP A 92 -7.95 14.49 -14.87
CA ASP A 92 -6.60 13.92 -14.85
C ASP A 92 -6.13 13.71 -13.40
N ASN A 93 -5.53 12.53 -13.14
CA ASN A 93 -5.03 12.08 -11.84
C ASN A 93 -6.06 11.91 -10.70
N GLN A 94 -7.33 12.26 -10.89
CA GLN A 94 -8.33 12.23 -9.81
C GLN A 94 -9.11 10.92 -9.71
N SER A 95 -9.12 10.10 -10.77
CA SER A 95 -9.80 8.81 -10.78
C SER A 95 -9.21 7.86 -9.73
N ILE A 96 -10.03 6.92 -9.23
CA ILE A 96 -9.55 5.81 -8.41
C ILE A 96 -8.45 5.02 -9.13
N ARG A 97 -8.52 4.93 -10.47
CA ARG A 97 -7.50 4.23 -11.28
C ARG A 97 -6.13 4.91 -11.25
N CYS A 98 -6.09 6.20 -10.92
CA CYS A 98 -4.85 6.97 -10.78
C CYS A 98 -4.34 6.98 -9.34
N LYS A 99 -5.25 7.04 -8.36
CA LYS A 99 -4.90 7.02 -6.93
C LYS A 99 -4.51 5.62 -6.46
N PHE A 100 -5.24 4.63 -6.93
CA PHE A 100 -5.15 3.23 -6.56
C PHE A 100 -5.04 2.31 -7.80
N PRO A 101 -3.97 2.41 -8.60
CA PRO A 101 -3.80 1.65 -9.83
C PRO A 101 -3.72 0.14 -9.61
N ALA A 102 -3.07 -0.34 -8.54
CA ALA A 102 -2.97 -1.77 -8.25
C ALA A 102 -4.33 -2.33 -7.81
N ARG A 103 -5.01 -1.68 -6.85
CA ARG A 103 -6.36 -2.08 -6.42
C ARG A 103 -7.34 -2.12 -7.60
N SER A 104 -7.30 -1.08 -8.42
CA SER A 104 -8.16 -0.95 -9.60
C SER A 104 -7.91 -2.07 -10.61
N GLN A 105 -6.65 -2.32 -10.98
CA GLN A 105 -6.29 -3.40 -11.91
C GLN A 105 -6.74 -4.77 -11.38
N TRP A 106 -6.49 -5.04 -10.09
CA TRP A 106 -6.86 -6.30 -9.46
C TRP A 106 -8.38 -6.53 -9.47
N LEU A 107 -9.16 -5.52 -9.07
CA LEU A 107 -10.62 -5.59 -9.05
C LEU A 107 -11.18 -5.82 -10.46
N MET A 108 -10.73 -5.03 -11.43
CA MET A 108 -11.16 -5.16 -12.83
C MET A 108 -10.94 -6.59 -13.34
N GLN A 109 -9.78 -7.18 -13.08
CA GLN A 109 -9.48 -8.56 -13.45
C GLN A 109 -10.36 -9.57 -12.71
N LYS A 110 -10.53 -9.44 -11.39
CA LYS A 110 -11.26 -10.42 -10.57
C LYS A 110 -12.77 -10.43 -10.84
N VAL A 111 -13.37 -9.26 -11.12
CA VAL A 111 -14.80 -9.17 -11.43
C VAL A 111 -15.11 -9.12 -12.93
N GLY A 112 -14.08 -9.06 -13.78
CA GLY A 112 -14.19 -9.16 -15.24
C GLY A 112 -14.64 -7.87 -15.93
N ILE A 113 -14.42 -6.72 -15.32
CA ILE A 113 -14.73 -5.41 -15.92
C ILE A 113 -13.78 -5.16 -17.09
N GLN A 114 -14.32 -4.85 -18.26
CA GLN A 114 -13.53 -4.47 -19.42
C GLN A 114 -13.30 -2.96 -19.47
N GLU A 115 -12.16 -2.55 -20.02
CA GLU A 115 -11.76 -1.13 -20.14
C GLU A 115 -12.80 -0.28 -20.90
N ASN A 116 -13.49 -0.87 -21.90
CA ASN A 116 -14.50 -0.19 -22.69
C ASN A 116 -15.84 0.02 -21.95
N GLU A 117 -16.04 -0.58 -20.78
CA GLU A 117 -17.19 -0.35 -19.90
C GLU A 117 -16.97 0.83 -18.95
N LEU A 118 -15.73 1.32 -18.84
CA LEU A 118 -15.32 2.36 -17.91
C LEU A 118 -15.14 3.71 -18.60
N PRO A 119 -15.30 4.83 -17.88
CA PRO A 119 -14.92 6.14 -18.40
C PRO A 119 -13.44 6.15 -18.76
N GLN A 120 -13.10 6.86 -19.83
CA GLN A 120 -11.70 7.13 -20.16
C GLN A 120 -11.09 8.01 -19.06
N VAL A 121 -9.93 7.60 -18.57
CA VAL A 121 -9.19 8.30 -17.53
C VAL A 121 -7.80 8.64 -18.05
N LYS A 122 -7.25 9.74 -17.57
CA LYS A 122 -5.85 10.10 -17.77
C LYS A 122 -5.19 10.13 -16.41
N CYS A 123 -4.04 9.45 -16.28
CA CYS A 123 -3.28 9.38 -15.04
C CYS A 123 -1.85 9.86 -15.31
N SER A 124 -1.72 11.09 -15.80
CA SER A 124 -0.43 11.64 -16.26
C SER A 124 0.69 11.51 -15.23
N GLU A 125 0.39 11.71 -13.95
CA GLU A 125 1.39 11.61 -12.87
C GLU A 125 1.85 10.17 -12.67
N PHE A 126 0.91 9.23 -12.54
CA PHE A 126 1.22 7.82 -12.36
C PHE A 126 1.95 7.25 -13.59
N GLU A 127 1.50 7.59 -14.81
CA GLU A 127 2.13 7.15 -16.06
C GLU A 127 3.58 7.65 -16.18
N ASN A 128 3.82 8.92 -15.85
CA ASN A 128 5.17 9.47 -15.82
C ASN A 128 6.04 8.82 -14.74
N TRP A 129 5.47 8.56 -13.56
CA TRP A 129 6.18 7.97 -12.44
C TRP A 129 6.58 6.51 -12.74
N ILE A 130 5.62 5.66 -13.14
CA ILE A 130 5.90 4.26 -13.46
C ILE A 130 6.79 4.13 -14.70
N GLY A 131 6.69 5.07 -15.64
CA GLY A 131 7.51 5.14 -16.85
C GLY A 131 8.97 5.53 -16.61
N GLN A 132 9.28 6.20 -15.49
CA GLN A 132 10.66 6.44 -15.07
C GLN A 132 11.29 5.20 -14.43
N ILE A 133 10.50 4.44 -13.67
CA ILE A 133 10.95 3.25 -12.94
C ILE A 133 11.12 2.06 -13.88
N LYS A 134 10.21 1.91 -14.85
CA LYS A 134 10.16 0.81 -15.82
C LYS A 134 10.34 -0.57 -15.15
N PRO A 135 9.52 -0.91 -14.14
CA PRO A 135 9.74 -2.11 -13.34
C PRO A 135 9.52 -3.37 -14.20
N HIS A 136 10.58 -4.14 -14.41
CA HIS A 136 10.53 -5.39 -15.18
C HIS A 136 10.97 -6.60 -14.35
N LYS A 137 11.97 -6.41 -13.49
CA LYS A 137 12.45 -7.42 -12.54
C LYS A 137 12.59 -6.82 -11.14
N ALA A 138 12.52 -7.69 -10.14
CA ALA A 138 12.78 -7.34 -8.75
C ALA A 138 13.89 -8.21 -8.17
N THR A 139 14.89 -7.58 -7.57
CA THR A 139 16.00 -8.25 -6.88
C THR A 139 16.00 -7.82 -5.42
N LEU A 140 15.89 -8.80 -4.52
CA LEU A 140 16.04 -8.56 -3.10
C LEU A 140 17.53 -8.34 -2.78
N ILE A 141 17.84 -7.19 -2.21
CA ILE A 141 19.18 -6.82 -1.77
C ILE A 141 19.22 -6.93 -0.25
N TYR A 142 20.24 -7.61 0.26
CA TYR A 142 20.51 -7.74 1.69
C TYR A 142 21.84 -7.09 2.04
N ALA A 143 21.79 -6.12 2.95
CA ALA A 143 22.97 -5.53 3.57
C ALA A 143 23.22 -6.19 4.93
N THR A 144 24.44 -6.73 5.13
CA THR A 144 24.85 -7.44 6.36
C THR A 144 24.76 -6.56 7.60
N ASP A 145 24.73 -7.11 8.81
CA ASP A 145 24.59 -6.34 10.05
C ASP A 145 25.60 -5.17 10.21
N PHE A 146 25.12 -4.07 10.79
CA PHE A 146 25.96 -2.91 11.11
C PHE A 146 25.58 -2.32 12.47
N MET A 147 26.46 -2.56 13.46
CA MET A 147 26.25 -2.13 14.86
C MET A 147 26.26 -0.60 15.04
N GLY A 148 26.81 0.16 14.07
CA GLY A 148 26.86 1.61 14.12
C GLY A 148 25.51 2.31 13.87
N ASN A 149 24.50 1.57 13.38
CA ASN A 149 23.15 2.08 13.15
C ASN A 149 22.10 1.14 13.77
N PRO A 150 21.46 1.53 14.89
CA PRO A 150 20.50 0.66 15.58
C PRO A 150 19.29 0.25 14.73
N SER A 151 18.92 1.01 13.70
CA SER A 151 17.81 0.65 12.80
C SER A 151 18.14 -0.45 11.80
N SER A 152 19.43 -0.74 11.58
CA SER A 152 19.90 -1.80 10.67
C SER A 152 20.86 -2.78 11.36
N MET A 153 20.85 -2.82 12.68
CA MET A 153 21.76 -3.63 13.50
C MET A 153 21.65 -5.12 13.19
N PHE A 154 20.48 -5.60 12.75
CA PHE A 154 20.25 -7.00 12.37
C PHE A 154 20.30 -7.24 10.86
N GLY A 155 20.89 -6.31 10.11
CA GLY A 155 20.87 -6.28 8.67
C GLY A 155 19.69 -5.47 8.12
N HIS A 156 19.69 -5.22 6.81
CA HIS A 156 18.63 -4.47 6.15
C HIS A 156 18.30 -5.09 4.80
N THR A 157 17.03 -5.07 4.42
CA THR A 157 16.58 -5.56 3.11
C THR A 157 15.87 -4.46 2.35
N LEU A 158 16.10 -4.42 1.03
CA LEU A 158 15.45 -3.52 0.09
C LEU A 158 15.23 -4.25 -1.24
N LEU A 159 14.30 -3.77 -2.04
CA LEU A 159 13.99 -4.36 -3.34
C LEU A 159 14.53 -3.47 -4.45
N ARG A 160 15.56 -3.91 -5.17
CA ARG A 160 15.98 -3.25 -6.41
C ARG A 160 15.01 -3.61 -7.52
N LEU A 161 14.62 -2.60 -8.30
CA LEU A 161 13.75 -2.69 -9.46
C LEU A 161 14.58 -2.41 -10.71
N ASP A 162 14.56 -3.36 -11.62
CA ASP A 162 15.39 -3.32 -12.83
C ASP A 162 14.52 -3.24 -14.10
N PRO A 163 14.93 -2.45 -15.11
CA PRO A 163 14.28 -2.42 -16.41
C PRO A 163 14.64 -3.64 -17.26
N LYS A 164 13.89 -3.87 -18.34
CA LYS A 164 14.08 -5.02 -19.24
C LYS A 164 15.49 -5.09 -19.86
N ASP A 165 16.02 -3.96 -20.28
CA ASP A 165 17.32 -3.88 -20.96
C ASP A 165 18.35 -3.19 -20.05
N GLN A 166 19.13 -4.00 -19.32
CA GLN A 166 20.17 -3.53 -18.39
C GLN A 166 21.50 -3.12 -19.06
N GLN A 167 21.62 -3.21 -20.40
CA GLN A 167 22.91 -3.02 -21.09
C GLN A 167 23.48 -1.59 -21.06
N GLN A 168 22.73 -0.61 -20.55
CA GLN A 168 23.25 0.72 -20.25
C GLN A 168 23.21 1.00 -18.74
N LEU A 169 24.30 0.59 -18.08
CA LEU A 169 24.82 1.07 -16.80
C LEU A 169 23.87 0.95 -15.59
N ASN A 170 24.31 0.18 -14.59
CA ASN A 170 23.76 -0.05 -13.25
C ASN A 170 23.51 1.21 -12.37
N LEU A 171 23.23 2.37 -12.96
CA LEU A 171 23.06 3.67 -12.30
C LEU A 171 21.63 4.23 -12.37
N VAL A 172 20.68 3.54 -13.03
CA VAL A 172 19.28 4.02 -13.18
C VAL A 172 18.23 3.06 -12.57
N SER A 173 18.65 1.99 -11.88
CA SER A 173 17.71 1.15 -11.14
C SER A 173 17.15 1.91 -9.92
N TYR A 174 15.90 1.63 -9.57
CA TYR A 174 15.26 2.17 -8.36
C TYR A 174 15.27 1.12 -7.25
N ALA A 175 15.14 1.56 -6.01
CA ALA A 175 15.01 0.71 -4.84
C ALA A 175 13.75 1.06 -4.08
N VAL A 176 12.93 0.05 -3.79
CA VAL A 176 11.88 0.13 -2.77
C VAL A 176 12.52 -0.18 -1.42
N ASN A 177 12.38 0.76 -0.50
CA ASN A 177 12.92 0.67 0.84
C ASN A 177 11.81 0.96 1.85
N TYR A 178 11.69 0.13 2.88
CA TYR A 178 10.82 0.41 4.01
C TYR A 178 11.69 0.73 5.22
N ALA A 179 11.57 1.94 5.77
CA ALA A 179 12.41 2.40 6.86
C ALA A 179 11.68 3.36 7.78
N ALA A 180 12.18 3.48 9.01
CA ALA A 180 11.75 4.50 9.96
C ALA A 180 12.20 5.89 9.49
N THR A 181 11.28 6.86 9.48
CA THR A 181 11.61 8.27 9.29
C THR A 181 12.03 8.88 10.63
N VAL A 182 13.29 9.31 10.73
CA VAL A 182 13.92 9.80 11.96
C VAL A 182 14.19 11.30 11.84
N ALA A 183 13.59 12.11 12.70
CA ALA A 183 14.01 13.50 12.86
C ALA A 183 15.40 13.52 13.53
N GLY A 184 16.41 14.11 12.87
CA GLY A 184 17.83 13.91 13.12
C GLY A 184 18.42 14.42 14.45
N ASN A 185 17.77 14.18 15.60
CA ASN A 185 18.29 14.63 16.90
C ASN A 185 17.93 13.73 18.10
N ASP A 186 17.91 12.41 17.93
CA ASP A 186 17.57 11.44 18.99
C ASP A 186 18.76 10.49 19.25
N ASN A 187 19.65 10.79 20.21
CA ASN A 187 20.83 9.96 20.49
C ASN A 187 20.59 8.79 21.48
N TRP A 188 19.65 8.90 22.44
CA TRP A 188 19.36 7.82 23.42
C TRP A 188 17.90 7.36 23.43
N SER A 189 16.97 8.22 22.99
CA SER A 189 15.55 7.91 22.77
C SER A 189 15.32 6.95 21.59
N TYR A 190 16.31 6.79 20.72
CA TYR A 190 16.22 6.05 19.46
C TYR A 190 15.96 4.56 19.64
N ALA A 191 16.76 3.88 20.47
CA ALA A 191 16.60 2.45 20.73
C ALA A 191 15.26 2.16 21.43
N TRP A 192 14.85 3.00 22.39
CA TRP A 192 13.58 2.84 23.11
C TRP A 192 12.37 3.08 22.20
N LYS A 193 12.41 4.11 21.35
CA LYS A 193 11.37 4.42 20.36
C LYS A 193 11.24 3.34 19.30
N GLY A 194 12.36 2.75 18.84
CA GLY A 194 12.36 1.64 17.89
C GLY A 194 11.89 0.30 18.47
N LEU A 195 12.09 0.07 19.78
CA LEU A 195 11.52 -1.07 20.51
C LEU A 195 10.02 -0.91 20.77
N THR A 196 9.53 0.33 20.85
CA THR A 196 8.12 0.64 21.17
C THR A 196 7.26 1.02 19.95
N GLY A 197 7.82 1.06 18.74
CA GLY A 197 7.08 1.34 17.51
C GLY A 197 6.81 2.83 17.24
N GLN A 198 7.51 3.73 17.93
CA GLN A 198 7.20 5.17 17.91
C GLN A 198 7.71 5.92 16.66
N TYR A 199 8.43 5.24 15.76
CA TYR A 199 8.83 5.82 14.49
C TYR A 199 7.82 5.49 13.39
N PRO A 200 7.41 6.47 12.56
CA PRO A 200 6.64 6.18 11.36
C PRO A 200 7.53 5.45 10.37
N GLY A 201 7.12 4.24 10.00
CA GLY A 201 7.71 3.43 8.94
C GLY A 201 6.96 3.65 7.64
N GLU A 202 7.70 3.96 6.57
CA GLU A 202 7.13 4.33 5.28
C GLU A 202 7.86 3.60 4.15
N TYR A 203 7.12 3.28 3.08
CA TYR A 203 7.75 2.86 1.83
C TYR A 203 8.31 4.08 1.11
N SER A 204 9.53 3.95 0.63
CA SER A 204 10.24 4.97 -0.13
C SER A 204 10.80 4.34 -1.40
N LEU A 205 10.72 5.10 -2.50
CA LEU A 205 11.29 4.71 -3.78
C LEU A 205 12.40 5.70 -4.13
N MET A 206 13.63 5.22 -4.31
CA MET A 206 14.78 6.07 -4.56
C MET A 206 15.77 5.44 -5.56
N PRO A 207 16.62 6.23 -6.23
CA PRO A 207 17.66 5.67 -7.08
C PRO A 207 18.61 4.75 -6.30
N TYR A 208 18.82 3.53 -6.79
CA TYR A 208 19.57 2.48 -6.09
C TYR A 208 21.02 2.87 -5.78
N TYR A 209 21.68 3.61 -6.68
CA TYR A 209 23.06 4.07 -6.48
C TYR A 209 23.26 4.85 -5.18
N ARG A 210 22.22 5.55 -4.67
CA ARG A 210 22.28 6.27 -3.40
C ARG A 210 22.44 5.31 -2.23
N LYS A 211 21.77 4.15 -2.27
CA LYS A 211 21.84 3.12 -1.23
C LYS A 211 23.13 2.31 -1.30
N VAL A 212 23.64 2.05 -2.50
CA VAL A 212 24.98 1.44 -2.65
C VAL A 212 26.04 2.34 -2.03
N LYS A 213 25.99 3.65 -2.26
CA LYS A 213 26.92 4.60 -1.64
C LYS A 213 26.79 4.63 -0.12
N GLU A 214 25.57 4.62 0.41
CA GLU A 214 25.29 4.56 1.85
C GLU A 214 25.87 3.29 2.49
N TYR A 215 25.54 2.11 1.97
CA TYR A 215 25.93 0.84 2.59
C TYR A 215 27.35 0.38 2.27
N GLY A 216 27.80 0.56 1.03
CA GLY A 216 29.13 0.20 0.60
C GLY A 216 30.17 1.22 1.05
N ASP A 217 30.01 2.49 0.65
CA ASP A 217 31.08 3.48 0.83
C ASP A 217 31.11 4.08 2.25
N PHE A 218 29.96 4.23 2.91
CA PHE A 218 29.89 4.83 4.25
C PHE A 218 29.80 3.80 5.38
N GLU A 219 29.05 2.72 5.21
CA GLU A 219 28.90 1.69 6.25
C GLU A 219 29.82 0.46 6.06
N SER A 220 30.49 0.31 4.90
CA SER A 220 31.40 -0.81 4.56
C SER A 220 30.77 -2.19 4.72
N ARG A 221 29.53 -2.36 4.25
CA ARG A 221 28.74 -3.60 4.36
C ARG A 221 28.78 -4.44 3.08
N ASP A 222 28.73 -5.76 3.25
CA ASP A 222 28.53 -6.67 2.12
C ASP A 222 27.08 -6.60 1.65
N LEU A 223 26.90 -6.54 0.32
CA LEU A 223 25.59 -6.55 -0.33
C LEU A 223 25.39 -7.86 -1.08
N TRP A 224 24.34 -8.60 -0.70
CA TRP A 224 23.93 -9.84 -1.35
C TRP A 224 22.70 -9.60 -2.21
N GLU A 225 22.68 -10.17 -3.41
CA GLU A 225 21.60 -9.98 -4.38
C GLU A 225 20.88 -11.31 -4.66
N TYR A 226 19.54 -11.31 -4.53
CA TYR A 226 18.68 -12.46 -4.80
C TYR A 226 17.57 -12.04 -5.77
N GLU A 227 17.69 -12.42 -7.05
CA GLU A 227 16.63 -12.15 -8.04
C GLU A 227 15.37 -12.93 -7.66
N LEU A 228 14.25 -12.23 -7.49
CA LEU A 228 12.97 -12.85 -7.21
C LEU A 228 12.39 -13.41 -8.51
N ASN A 229 11.80 -14.59 -8.44
CA ASN A 229 11.12 -15.22 -9.58
C ASN A 229 9.74 -14.59 -9.85
N LEU A 230 9.68 -13.27 -10.06
CA LEU A 230 8.44 -12.54 -10.39
C LEU A 230 8.32 -12.33 -11.89
N THR A 231 7.10 -12.40 -12.40
CA THR A 231 6.81 -11.95 -13.77
C THR A 231 6.91 -10.42 -13.89
N PRO A 232 7.08 -9.88 -15.11
CA PRO A 232 7.02 -8.44 -15.32
C PRO A 232 5.69 -7.81 -14.84
N GLU A 233 4.58 -8.52 -15.01
CA GLU A 233 3.26 -8.09 -14.58
C GLU A 233 3.14 -8.06 -13.05
N GLU A 234 3.63 -9.08 -12.36
CA GLU A 234 3.71 -9.13 -10.89
C GLU A 234 4.61 -8.00 -10.35
N THR A 235 5.79 -7.83 -10.95
CA THR A 235 6.72 -6.75 -10.58
C THR A 235 6.06 -5.38 -10.75
N ARG A 236 5.38 -5.14 -11.88
CA ARG A 236 4.67 -3.89 -12.12
C ARG A 236 3.50 -3.69 -11.15
N PHE A 237 2.78 -4.74 -10.81
CA PHE A 237 1.68 -4.68 -9.82
C PHE A 237 2.19 -4.28 -8.44
N LEU A 238 3.28 -4.89 -7.97
CA LEU A 238 3.94 -4.54 -6.72
C LEU A 238 4.33 -3.06 -6.69
N VAL A 239 4.98 -2.57 -7.76
CA VAL A 239 5.40 -1.16 -7.83
C VAL A 239 4.22 -0.21 -7.96
N ALA A 240 3.16 -0.60 -8.67
CA ALA A 240 1.91 0.16 -8.70
C ALA A 240 1.28 0.25 -7.31
N HIS A 241 1.40 -0.77 -6.46
CA HIS A 241 0.95 -0.67 -5.07
C HIS A 241 1.82 0.28 -4.25
N ILE A 242 3.14 0.36 -4.49
CA ILE A 242 4.00 1.35 -3.82
C ILE A 242 3.55 2.80 -4.09
N TRP A 243 3.00 3.07 -5.27
CA TRP A 243 2.38 4.37 -5.57
C TRP A 243 1.20 4.69 -4.64
N GLU A 244 0.39 3.68 -4.27
CA GLU A 244 -0.76 3.83 -3.38
C GLU A 244 -0.37 4.15 -1.93
N MET A 245 0.91 3.94 -1.58
CA MET A 245 1.44 4.02 -0.22
C MET A 245 2.10 5.35 0.12
N GLN A 246 2.11 6.34 -0.78
CA GLN A 246 2.85 7.61 -0.63
C GLN A 246 2.53 8.42 0.64
N HIS A 247 1.35 8.24 1.23
CA HIS A 247 0.90 8.94 2.45
C HIS A 247 0.64 7.99 3.62
N VAL A 248 0.99 6.72 3.47
CA VAL A 248 0.69 5.69 4.46
C VAL A 248 1.95 5.38 5.26
N SER A 249 1.84 5.52 6.57
CA SER A 249 2.87 5.14 7.54
C SER A 249 2.33 4.09 8.50
N PHE A 250 3.18 3.17 8.96
CA PHE A 250 2.87 2.25 10.05
C PHE A 250 3.83 2.45 11.23
N PRO A 251 3.47 2.05 12.45
CA PRO A 251 4.44 1.96 13.55
C PRO A 251 5.62 1.04 13.18
N TYR A 252 6.84 1.54 13.25
CA TYR A 252 8.04 0.77 12.88
C TYR A 252 8.68 0.11 14.10
N TYR A 253 8.70 -1.23 14.12
CA TYR A 253 9.30 -2.02 15.20
C TYR A 253 10.56 -2.71 14.70
N PHE A 254 11.69 -2.56 15.38
CA PHE A 254 12.98 -3.10 14.92
C PHE A 254 13.00 -4.63 14.75
N VAL A 255 12.20 -5.35 15.54
CA VAL A 255 12.23 -6.83 15.59
C VAL A 255 11.12 -7.48 14.76
N SER A 256 9.89 -6.96 14.83
CA SER A 256 8.71 -7.62 14.27
C SER A 256 8.26 -7.00 12.95
N ASP A 257 7.91 -5.71 12.98
CA ASP A 257 7.34 -4.96 11.86
C ASP A 257 8.39 -3.99 11.28
N ASN A 258 9.39 -4.59 10.66
CA ASN A 258 10.55 -3.93 10.08
C ASN A 258 10.56 -4.06 8.54
N CYS A 259 11.64 -3.59 7.91
CA CYS A 259 11.87 -3.69 6.48
C CYS A 259 11.64 -5.09 5.90
N ALA A 260 12.18 -6.12 6.56
CA ALA A 260 12.09 -7.50 6.09
C ALA A 260 10.63 -7.98 6.10
N TYR A 261 9.92 -7.76 7.21
CA TYR A 261 8.50 -8.13 7.32
C TYR A 261 7.63 -7.47 6.26
N ARG A 262 7.84 -6.18 6.01
CA ARG A 262 7.04 -5.40 5.05
C ARG A 262 7.36 -5.74 3.60
N LEU A 263 8.58 -6.16 3.31
CA LEU A 263 8.93 -6.72 1.99
C LEU A 263 8.29 -8.09 1.77
N LEU A 264 8.26 -8.96 2.78
CA LEU A 264 7.53 -10.24 2.68
C LEU A 264 6.06 -10.02 2.32
N GLY A 265 5.43 -8.98 2.88
CA GLY A 265 4.04 -8.61 2.55
C GLY A 265 3.84 -8.17 1.11
N LEU A 266 4.83 -7.49 0.52
CA LEU A 266 4.80 -7.14 -0.90
C LEU A 266 4.98 -8.38 -1.79
N VAL A 267 5.74 -9.38 -1.35
CA VAL A 267 5.85 -10.64 -2.08
C VAL A 267 4.56 -11.45 -1.97
N ASP A 268 3.96 -11.57 -0.78
CA ASP A 268 2.65 -12.21 -0.58
C ASP A 268 1.53 -11.50 -1.37
N LEU A 269 1.66 -10.20 -1.63
CA LEU A 269 0.71 -9.45 -2.45
C LEU A 269 0.70 -9.94 -3.91
N VAL A 270 1.85 -10.33 -4.47
CA VAL A 270 1.97 -10.81 -5.86
C VAL A 270 1.98 -12.33 -5.97
N LYS A 271 2.37 -13.03 -4.90
CA LYS A 271 2.46 -14.48 -4.77
C LYS A 271 1.77 -14.97 -3.48
N PRO A 272 0.45 -14.81 -3.40
CA PRO A 272 -0.30 -15.11 -2.18
C PRO A 272 -0.14 -16.55 -1.67
N GLU A 273 0.13 -17.51 -2.55
CA GLU A 273 0.37 -18.92 -2.23
C GLU A 273 1.63 -19.18 -1.40
N SER A 274 2.53 -18.20 -1.29
CA SER A 274 3.81 -18.36 -0.57
C SER A 274 3.67 -18.21 0.95
N HIS A 275 2.61 -17.53 1.42
CA HIS A 275 2.26 -17.30 2.83
C HIS A 275 3.48 -16.89 3.68
N LEU A 276 4.31 -16.00 3.18
CA LEU A 276 5.60 -15.65 3.77
C LEU A 276 5.43 -14.89 5.08
N GLN A 277 4.58 -13.85 5.14
CA GLN A 277 4.43 -13.06 6.38
C GLN A 277 3.93 -13.89 7.55
N GLU A 278 3.13 -14.92 7.29
CA GLU A 278 2.59 -15.82 8.32
C GLU A 278 3.67 -16.64 9.03
N LYS A 279 4.85 -16.80 8.40
CA LYS A 279 6.01 -17.51 8.99
C LYS A 279 6.78 -16.64 9.99
N PHE A 280 6.56 -15.33 10.01
CA PHE A 280 7.35 -14.36 10.78
C PHE A 280 6.48 -13.48 11.70
N THR A 281 5.70 -14.12 12.59
CA THR A 281 4.73 -13.42 13.46
C THR A 281 5.33 -12.76 14.71
N HIS A 282 6.54 -13.16 15.11
CA HIS A 282 7.18 -12.72 16.35
C HIS A 282 8.44 -11.89 16.12
N ALA A 283 9.26 -12.31 15.15
CA ALA A 283 10.45 -11.62 14.73
C ALA A 283 10.65 -11.85 13.23
N SER A 284 11.16 -10.82 12.56
CA SER A 284 11.43 -10.81 11.11
C SER A 284 12.90 -10.46 10.92
N ILE A 285 13.78 -11.42 11.19
CA ILE A 285 15.22 -11.23 11.01
C ILE A 285 15.51 -11.30 9.51
N PRO A 286 16.12 -10.26 8.90
CA PRO A 286 16.34 -10.19 7.46
C PRO A 286 16.93 -11.47 6.84
N MET A 287 17.99 -12.03 7.46
CA MET A 287 18.62 -13.26 6.97
C MET A 287 17.69 -14.48 6.97
N GLU A 288 16.74 -14.57 7.89
CA GLU A 288 15.75 -15.65 7.92
C GLU A 288 14.68 -15.45 6.85
N THR A 289 14.26 -14.21 6.60
CA THR A 289 13.27 -13.91 5.55
C THR A 289 13.79 -14.26 4.15
N ILE A 290 15.09 -14.04 3.88
CA ILE A 290 15.73 -14.40 2.60
C ILE A 290 15.64 -15.91 2.36
N LYS A 291 15.93 -16.73 3.37
CA LYS A 291 15.86 -18.19 3.26
C LYS A 291 14.45 -18.70 2.91
N SER A 292 13.41 -17.97 3.32
CA SER A 292 12.02 -18.35 3.03
C SER A 292 11.54 -17.96 1.62
N MET A 293 12.27 -17.07 0.94
CA MET A 293 11.94 -16.57 -0.40
C MET A 293 12.69 -17.31 -1.53
N GLN A 294 13.57 -18.25 -1.17
CA GLN A 294 14.25 -19.19 -2.08
C GLN A 294 13.39 -20.43 -2.31
#